data_AF-A0A0B4D652-F1
#
_entry.id   AF-A0A0B4D652-F1
#
_cell.length_a   1.000
_cell.length_b   1.000
_cell.length_c   1.000
_cell.angle_alpha   90.00
_cell.angle_beta   90.00
_cell.angle_gamma   90.00
#
_symmetry.space_group_name_H-M   'P 1'
#
loop_
_entity.id
_entity.type
_entity.pdbx_description
1 polymer ?
#
loop_
_entity_poly.entity_id
_entity_poly.type
_entity_poly.pdbx_seq_one_letter_code
_entity_poly.pdbx_strand_id
1 'polypeptide(L)'
;MILGAGLSGLVAALRLHQAGHEVTVLEARDRVGGRALTVPLGKGGIDLGPAWIWPAYQPNIEALLREMGLDTLPQDETGDFVVETAHDLRRGAFPKRYTDAARIRGGVQALAQRLADALPATSIHLNEEVCAIDLRGRPRVTTPSQTWGADVVVCAVPGPIAASWDITPKWSAPLQQDMTRWPTWMAAHAKVIVQYDRPFWREAGLSGGAVSHVGPLVEIADQSDPETSVFGLFGFVGIPFDARRDQSKLVHQALAQLERMFGPEAANPIRTELMDWAAERLTATDMDRIPPNGHPAYGAPTLSDPVNGRLFFAGAEVSKTHGGLIEGAVETGERAAMQAAKALVS
;
A
#
# COMPACT_ATOMS: atom_id res chain seq x y z
N MET A 1 -17.18 4.85 -13.39
CA MET A 1 -15.87 5.54 -13.27
C MET A 1 -15.27 5.25 -11.92
N ILE A 2 -13.96 5.03 -11.86
CA ILE A 2 -13.20 4.73 -10.64
C ILE A 2 -12.23 5.89 -10.38
N LEU A 3 -12.13 6.33 -9.14
CA LEU A 3 -11.18 7.36 -8.70
C LEU A 3 -10.10 6.67 -7.86
N GLY A 4 -8.86 6.71 -8.34
CA GLY A 4 -7.70 6.04 -7.77
C GLY A 4 -7.42 4.67 -8.39
N ALA A 5 -6.22 4.48 -8.93
CA ALA A 5 -5.69 3.21 -9.44
C ALA A 5 -4.81 2.49 -8.41
N GLY A 6 -5.19 2.57 -7.13
CA GLY A 6 -4.71 1.64 -6.10
C GLY A 6 -5.36 0.26 -6.26
N LEU A 7 -4.91 -0.74 -5.49
CA LEU A 7 -5.44 -2.11 -5.58
C LEU A 7 -6.97 -2.18 -5.51
N SER A 8 -7.59 -1.46 -4.59
CA SER A 8 -9.06 -1.49 -4.44
C SER A 8 -9.79 -0.93 -5.66
N GLY A 9 -9.29 0.17 -6.24
CA GLY A 9 -9.86 0.77 -7.44
C GLY A 9 -9.67 -0.11 -8.67
N LEU A 10 -8.48 -0.71 -8.82
CA LEU A 10 -8.19 -1.63 -9.93
C LEU A 10 -9.00 -2.93 -9.85
N VAL A 11 -9.20 -3.49 -8.65
CA VAL A 11 -10.11 -4.62 -8.44
C VAL A 11 -11.54 -4.22 -8.81
N ALA A 12 -12.02 -3.06 -8.35
CA ALA A 12 -13.36 -2.59 -8.71
C ALA A 12 -13.52 -2.39 -10.23
N ALA A 13 -12.49 -1.84 -10.88
CA ALA A 13 -12.45 -1.65 -12.33
C ALA A 13 -12.53 -3.00 -13.08
N LEU A 14 -11.71 -3.98 -12.69
CA LEU A 14 -11.68 -5.31 -13.29
C LEU A 14 -13.05 -5.98 -13.17
N ARG A 15 -13.66 -5.98 -11.99
CA ARG A 15 -14.96 -6.63 -11.75
C ARG A 15 -16.09 -5.98 -12.55
N LEU A 16 -16.12 -4.64 -12.65
CA LEU A 16 -17.09 -3.94 -13.49
C LEU A 16 -16.88 -4.23 -14.99
N HIS A 17 -15.62 -4.29 -15.43
CA HIS A 17 -15.28 -4.63 -16.81
C HIS A 17 -15.72 -6.07 -17.16
N GLN A 18 -15.43 -7.03 -16.28
CA GLN A 18 -15.87 -8.43 -16.42
C GLN A 18 -17.41 -8.56 -16.43
N ALA A 19 -18.12 -7.67 -15.75
CA ALA A 19 -19.59 -7.58 -15.80
C ALA A 19 -20.14 -6.91 -17.09
N GLY A 20 -19.28 -6.50 -18.02
CA GLY A 20 -19.67 -5.91 -19.31
C GLY A 20 -19.90 -4.39 -19.28
N HIS A 21 -19.47 -3.70 -18.22
CA HIS A 21 -19.58 -2.24 -18.15
C HIS A 21 -18.35 -1.54 -18.75
N GLU A 22 -18.58 -0.34 -19.30
CA GLU A 22 -17.49 0.57 -19.68
C GLU A 22 -16.85 1.17 -18.42
N VAL A 23 -15.52 1.11 -18.34
CA VAL A 23 -14.78 1.55 -17.15
C VAL A 23 -13.71 2.56 -17.53
N THR A 24 -13.75 3.69 -16.85
CA THR A 24 -12.71 4.73 -16.81
C THR A 24 -12.16 4.80 -15.39
N VAL A 25 -10.83 4.76 -15.24
CA VAL A 25 -10.08 4.91 -14.00
C VAL A 25 -9.26 6.19 -14.07
N LEU A 26 -9.42 7.09 -13.10
CA LEU A 26 -8.63 8.32 -12.97
C LEU A 26 -7.62 8.16 -11.84
N GLU A 27 -6.33 8.29 -12.12
CA GLU A 27 -5.25 8.20 -11.14
C GLU A 27 -4.44 9.48 -11.13
N ALA A 28 -4.23 10.02 -9.93
CA ALA A 28 -3.50 11.26 -9.75
C ALA A 28 -1.99 11.14 -10.04
N ARG A 29 -1.41 9.96 -9.82
CA ARG A 29 0.01 9.69 -10.12
C ARG A 29 0.23 9.34 -11.59
N ASP A 30 1.50 9.32 -11.96
CA ASP A 30 2.03 8.80 -13.22
C ASP A 30 2.18 7.26 -13.23
N ARG A 31 1.64 6.57 -12.23
CA ARG A 31 1.73 5.12 -12.05
C ARG A 31 0.50 4.55 -11.37
N VAL A 32 0.23 3.27 -11.63
CA VAL A 32 -0.73 2.48 -10.85
C VAL A 32 -0.14 1.93 -9.55
N GLY A 33 -1.01 1.42 -8.68
CA GLY A 33 -0.65 0.70 -7.45
C GLY A 33 -0.92 1.49 -6.18
N GLY A 34 -1.00 2.82 -6.24
CA GLY A 34 -1.18 3.67 -5.06
C GLY A 34 -0.10 3.39 -4.01
N ARG A 35 -0.52 2.87 -2.85
CA ARG A 35 0.39 2.43 -1.76
C ARG A 35 1.22 1.18 -2.11
N ALA A 36 0.80 0.37 -3.06
CA ALA A 36 1.63 -0.70 -3.62
C ALA A 36 2.72 -0.07 -4.51
N LEU A 37 3.92 0.07 -3.93
CA LEU A 37 5.10 0.59 -4.59
C LEU A 37 6.24 -0.40 -4.41
N THR A 38 6.74 -0.90 -5.53
CA THR A 38 7.84 -1.86 -5.58
C THR A 38 9.00 -1.23 -6.33
N VAL A 39 10.21 -1.35 -5.79
CA VAL A 39 11.43 -1.01 -6.51
C VAL A 39 11.78 -2.19 -7.41
N PRO A 40 11.76 -2.02 -8.75
CA PRO A 40 12.04 -3.11 -9.67
C PRO A 40 13.53 -3.44 -9.66
N LEU A 41 13.86 -4.72 -9.50
CA LEU A 41 15.22 -5.26 -9.41
C LEU A 41 15.34 -6.49 -10.33
N GLY A 42 15.64 -6.25 -11.61
CA GLY A 42 15.71 -7.33 -12.60
C GLY A 42 14.35 -8.01 -12.80
N LYS A 43 14.27 -9.31 -12.47
CA LYS A 43 13.03 -10.10 -12.56
C LYS A 43 12.19 -10.08 -11.28
N GLY A 44 12.69 -9.47 -10.20
CA GLY A 44 12.00 -9.35 -8.92
C GLY A 44 11.87 -7.88 -8.48
N GLY A 45 11.61 -7.68 -7.19
CA GLY A 45 11.51 -6.34 -6.62
C GLY A 45 11.38 -6.37 -5.10
N ILE A 46 11.58 -5.21 -4.47
CA ILE A 46 11.44 -5.00 -3.03
C ILE A 46 10.38 -3.93 -2.79
N ASP A 47 9.43 -4.21 -1.89
CA ASP A 47 8.30 -3.34 -1.61
C ASP A 47 8.65 -2.21 -0.64
N LEU A 48 8.54 -0.96 -1.13
CA LEU A 48 8.46 0.27 -0.33
C LEU A 48 7.02 0.52 0.19
N GLY A 49 6.05 -0.17 -0.40
CA GLY A 49 4.64 -0.21 0.00
C GLY A 49 4.34 -1.31 1.04
N PRO A 50 3.11 -1.84 1.08
CA PRO A 50 2.83 -3.07 1.82
C PRO A 50 3.62 -4.22 1.18
N ALA A 51 4.05 -5.19 1.99
CA ALA A 51 4.90 -6.29 1.55
C ALA A 51 4.28 -7.68 1.78
N TRP A 52 3.43 -7.81 2.80
CA TRP A 52 2.96 -9.11 3.28
C TRP A 52 1.48 -9.34 3.04
N ILE A 53 1.17 -10.61 2.78
CA ILE A 53 -0.16 -11.22 2.84
C ILE A 53 -0.10 -12.42 3.78
N TRP A 54 -1.24 -12.87 4.30
CA TRP A 54 -1.36 -14.05 5.15
C TRP A 54 -2.30 -15.08 4.52
N PRO A 55 -1.78 -15.99 3.67
CA PRO A 55 -2.58 -16.91 2.86
C PRO A 55 -3.60 -17.74 3.64
N ALA A 56 -3.30 -18.12 4.89
CA ALA A 56 -4.22 -18.91 5.69
C ALA A 56 -5.47 -18.14 6.13
N TYR A 57 -5.43 -16.79 6.13
CA TYR A 57 -6.48 -15.93 6.69
C TYR A 57 -7.00 -14.88 5.71
N GLN A 58 -6.39 -14.75 4.52
CA GLN A 58 -6.71 -13.73 3.52
C GLN A 58 -7.13 -14.39 2.19
N PRO A 59 -8.35 -14.95 2.11
CA PRO A 59 -8.77 -15.74 0.96
C PRO A 59 -9.02 -14.92 -0.31
N ASN A 60 -9.38 -13.65 -0.20
CA ASN A 60 -9.73 -12.84 -1.37
C ASN A 60 -8.47 -12.48 -2.18
N ILE A 61 -7.40 -12.05 -1.51
CA ILE A 61 -6.12 -11.80 -2.18
C ILE A 61 -5.56 -13.09 -2.79
N GLU A 62 -5.65 -14.23 -2.10
CA GLU A 62 -5.24 -15.54 -2.62
C GLU A 62 -6.00 -15.93 -3.90
N ALA A 63 -7.31 -15.72 -3.93
CA ALA A 63 -8.13 -15.97 -5.10
C ALA A 63 -7.74 -15.05 -6.26
N LEU A 64 -7.52 -13.76 -5.98
CA LEU A 64 -7.14 -12.77 -6.97
C LEU A 64 -5.75 -13.04 -7.57
N LEU A 65 -4.78 -13.45 -6.75
CA LEU A 65 -3.44 -13.82 -7.23
C LEU A 65 -3.49 -15.02 -8.18
N ARG A 66 -4.30 -16.04 -7.87
CA ARG A 66 -4.54 -17.16 -8.79
C ARG A 66 -5.19 -16.71 -10.09
N GLU A 67 -6.19 -15.83 -10.03
CA GLU A 67 -6.85 -15.27 -11.22
C GLU A 67 -5.84 -14.51 -12.11
N MET A 68 -4.93 -13.77 -11.49
CA MET A 68 -3.91 -12.97 -12.19
C MET A 68 -2.64 -13.76 -12.56
N GLY A 69 -2.58 -15.05 -12.23
CA GLY A 69 -1.41 -15.90 -12.49
C GLY A 69 -0.14 -15.41 -11.81
N LEU A 70 -0.25 -14.92 -10.58
CA LEU A 70 0.87 -14.42 -9.77
C LEU A 70 1.22 -15.41 -8.66
N ASP A 71 2.50 -15.77 -8.59
CA ASP A 71 3.04 -16.61 -7.55
C ASP A 71 3.35 -15.83 -6.28
N THR A 72 3.37 -16.55 -5.16
CA THR A 72 3.81 -16.05 -3.86
C THR A 72 5.09 -16.77 -3.43
N LEU A 73 5.83 -16.14 -2.51
CA LEU A 73 6.95 -16.76 -1.82
C LEU A 73 6.79 -16.57 -0.31
N PRO A 74 7.07 -17.60 0.52
CA PRO A 74 7.00 -17.47 1.97
C PRO A 74 7.96 -16.40 2.50
N GLN A 75 7.58 -15.73 3.59
CA GLN A 75 8.52 -14.91 4.35
C GLN A 75 9.55 -15.82 5.01
N ASP A 76 10.78 -15.74 4.53
CA ASP A 76 11.90 -16.47 5.10
C ASP A 76 12.28 -15.84 6.45
N GLU A 77 12.40 -16.70 7.46
CA GLU A 77 12.84 -16.37 8.82
C GLU A 77 13.91 -17.38 9.29
N THR A 78 14.52 -18.13 8.38
CA THR A 78 15.55 -19.12 8.72
C THR A 78 16.86 -18.44 9.14
N GLY A 79 17.33 -18.77 10.33
CA GLY A 79 18.55 -18.23 10.92
C GLY A 79 18.27 -17.42 12.19
N ASP A 80 19.33 -16.89 12.78
CA ASP A 80 19.25 -16.08 13.98
C ASP A 80 18.60 -14.72 13.69
N PHE A 81 17.66 -14.31 14.53
CA PHE A 81 17.06 -12.98 14.53
C PHE A 81 17.85 -12.03 15.43
N VAL A 82 17.94 -10.75 15.06
CA VAL A 82 18.75 -9.75 15.78
C VAL A 82 17.88 -8.81 16.62
N VAL A 83 18.31 -8.52 17.85
CA VAL A 83 17.70 -7.53 18.74
C VAL A 83 18.76 -6.55 19.22
N GLU A 84 18.57 -5.27 18.92
CA GLU A 84 19.46 -4.18 19.36
C GLU A 84 18.75 -3.29 20.39
N THR A 85 19.44 -3.02 21.50
CA THR A 85 19.01 -2.09 22.55
C THR A 85 20.14 -1.10 22.84
N ALA A 86 19.88 -0.08 23.65
CA ALA A 86 20.90 0.90 24.02
C ALA A 86 22.15 0.32 24.73
N HIS A 87 22.06 -0.92 25.23
CA HIS A 87 23.11 -1.56 26.02
C HIS A 87 23.67 -2.83 25.40
N ASP A 88 22.98 -3.42 24.43
CA ASP A 88 23.25 -4.79 24.00
C ASP A 88 22.74 -5.06 22.59
N LEU A 89 23.47 -5.91 21.86
CA LEU A 89 23.15 -6.44 20.55
C LEU A 89 23.18 -7.96 20.63
N ARG A 90 22.00 -8.58 20.57
CA ARG A 90 21.82 -10.02 20.69
C ARG A 90 21.35 -10.62 19.38
N ARG A 91 21.81 -11.84 19.08
CA ARG A 91 21.22 -12.69 18.05
C ARG A 91 20.93 -14.08 18.60
N GLY A 92 19.94 -14.76 18.03
CA GLY A 92 19.63 -16.14 18.38
C GLY A 92 18.33 -16.62 17.76
N ALA A 93 17.86 -17.79 18.20
CA ALA A 93 16.55 -18.30 17.82
C ALA A 93 15.44 -17.53 18.55
N PHE A 94 14.53 -16.92 17.79
CA PHE A 94 13.33 -16.26 18.29
C PHE A 94 12.07 -16.91 17.69
N PRO A 95 10.89 -16.77 18.33
CA PRO A 95 9.63 -17.18 17.72
C PRO A 95 9.46 -16.49 16.37
N LYS A 96 8.96 -17.24 15.37
CA LYS A 96 8.60 -16.69 14.07
C LYS A 96 7.63 -15.53 14.25
N ARG A 97 7.94 -14.39 13.66
CA ARG A 97 7.17 -13.15 13.79
C ARG A 97 6.05 -13.07 12.77
N TYR A 98 6.24 -13.68 11.61
CA TYR A 98 5.35 -13.48 10.47
C TYR A 98 4.46 -14.69 10.17
N THR A 99 4.48 -15.73 11.02
CA THR A 99 3.63 -16.92 10.91
C THR A 99 3.68 -17.56 9.51
N ASP A 100 2.57 -17.51 8.78
CA ASP A 100 2.36 -18.00 7.41
C ASP A 100 2.51 -16.90 6.36
N ALA A 101 2.99 -15.72 6.72
CA ALA A 101 3.09 -14.59 5.80
C ALA A 101 3.86 -14.98 4.54
N ALA A 102 3.34 -14.47 3.43
CA ALA A 102 3.97 -14.58 2.13
C ALA A 102 4.10 -13.19 1.51
N ARG A 103 4.92 -13.11 0.48
CA ARG A 103 5.07 -11.93 -0.39
C ARG A 103 4.63 -12.32 -1.80
N ILE A 104 4.21 -11.33 -2.58
CA ILE A 104 3.92 -11.54 -4.00
C ILE A 104 5.26 -11.52 -4.76
N ARG A 105 5.51 -12.52 -5.60
CA ARG A 105 6.74 -12.55 -6.40
C ARG A 105 6.73 -11.38 -7.39
N GLY A 106 7.81 -10.59 -7.40
CA GLY A 106 7.87 -9.33 -8.14
C GLY A 106 7.27 -8.12 -7.40
N GLY A 107 6.82 -8.30 -6.15
CA GLY A 107 6.28 -7.26 -5.28
C GLY A 107 4.80 -6.97 -5.48
N VAL A 108 4.20 -6.26 -4.53
CA VAL A 108 2.75 -6.00 -4.53
C VAL A 108 2.33 -5.13 -5.72
N GLN A 109 3.21 -4.28 -6.24
CA GLN A 109 2.90 -3.46 -7.43
C GLN A 109 2.75 -4.31 -8.70
N ALA A 110 3.33 -5.52 -8.76
CA ALA A 110 3.11 -6.44 -9.87
C ALA A 110 1.64 -6.85 -9.99
N LEU A 111 0.93 -7.02 -8.87
CA LEU A 111 -0.52 -7.24 -8.87
C LEU A 111 -1.27 -6.05 -9.44
N ALA A 112 -0.94 -4.83 -9.03
CA ALA A 112 -1.55 -3.63 -9.60
C ALA A 112 -1.35 -3.55 -11.11
N GLN A 113 -0.15 -3.89 -11.60
CA GLN A 113 0.14 -3.90 -13.03
C GLN A 113 -0.67 -4.98 -13.76
N ARG A 114 -0.77 -6.20 -13.23
CA ARG A 114 -1.61 -7.26 -13.83
C ARG A 114 -3.08 -6.89 -13.92
N LEU A 115 -3.62 -6.25 -12.88
CA LEU A 115 -5.00 -5.76 -12.89
C LEU A 115 -5.20 -4.66 -13.94
N ALA A 116 -4.22 -3.77 -14.08
CA ALA A 116 -4.27 -2.72 -15.10
C ALA A 116 -4.18 -3.29 -16.53
N ASP A 117 -3.29 -4.27 -16.76
CA ASP A 117 -3.09 -4.93 -18.05
C ASP A 117 -4.31 -5.75 -18.49
N ALA A 118 -5.14 -6.19 -17.54
CA ALA A 118 -6.39 -6.90 -17.80
C ALA A 118 -7.55 -5.99 -18.24
N LEU A 119 -7.37 -4.66 -18.19
CA LEU A 119 -8.35 -3.68 -18.67
C LEU A 119 -8.00 -3.22 -20.10
N PRO A 120 -8.98 -2.69 -20.86
CA PRO A 120 -8.69 -2.02 -22.12
C PRO A 120 -7.64 -0.92 -21.93
N ALA A 121 -6.69 -0.79 -22.87
CA ALA A 121 -5.58 0.17 -22.78
C ALA A 121 -6.04 1.64 -22.64
N THR A 122 -7.28 1.95 -23.03
CA THR A 122 -7.88 3.29 -22.93
C THR A 122 -8.61 3.54 -21.61
N SER A 123 -8.69 2.55 -20.70
CA SER A 123 -9.49 2.66 -19.48
C SER A 123 -8.81 3.46 -18.37
N ILE A 124 -7.48 3.51 -18.32
CA ILE A 124 -6.74 4.16 -17.22
C ILE A 124 -6.13 5.46 -17.70
N HIS A 125 -6.45 6.55 -17.00
CA HIS A 125 -5.90 7.87 -17.23
C HIS A 125 -5.08 8.29 -16.01
N LEU A 126 -3.77 8.35 -16.22
CA LEU A 126 -2.78 8.78 -15.23
C LEU A 126 -2.65 10.31 -15.24
N ASN A 127 -2.10 10.89 -14.17
CA ASN A 127 -1.99 12.35 -13.97
C ASN A 127 -3.34 13.09 -13.94
N GLU A 128 -4.41 12.38 -13.56
CA GLU A 128 -5.78 12.88 -13.45
C GLU A 128 -6.17 13.00 -11.98
N GLU A 129 -5.66 14.04 -11.31
CA GLU A 129 -6.00 14.32 -9.92
C GLU A 129 -7.41 14.91 -9.81
N VAL A 130 -8.30 14.19 -9.12
CA VAL A 130 -9.66 14.66 -8.84
C VAL A 130 -9.60 15.82 -7.85
N CYS A 131 -10.27 16.92 -8.17
CA CYS A 131 -10.39 18.08 -7.30
C CYS A 131 -11.85 18.44 -6.97
N ALA A 132 -12.81 18.05 -7.82
CA ALA A 132 -14.23 18.34 -7.59
C ALA A 132 -15.16 17.24 -8.14
N ILE A 133 -16.32 17.10 -7.51
CA ILE A 133 -17.39 16.17 -7.93
C ILE A 133 -18.75 16.87 -7.85
N ASP A 134 -19.57 16.77 -8.91
CA ASP A 134 -20.98 17.19 -8.90
C ASP A 134 -21.89 15.96 -9.00
N LEU A 135 -22.71 15.75 -7.98
CA LEU A 135 -23.68 14.66 -7.83
C LEU A 135 -25.14 15.15 -7.83
N ARG A 136 -25.43 16.38 -8.28
CA ARG A 136 -26.82 16.88 -8.41
C ARG A 136 -27.60 16.19 -9.54
N GLY A 137 -26.89 15.62 -10.51
CA GLY A 137 -27.43 14.85 -11.62
C GLY A 137 -26.56 13.63 -11.93
N ARG A 138 -26.36 13.34 -13.22
CA ARG A 138 -25.36 12.35 -13.64
C ARG A 138 -23.98 12.79 -13.13
N PRO A 139 -23.22 11.94 -12.41
CA PRO A 139 -21.93 12.31 -11.85
C PRO A 139 -21.00 13.01 -12.83
N ARG A 140 -20.45 14.15 -12.42
CA ARG A 140 -19.36 14.85 -13.12
C ARG A 140 -18.15 14.95 -12.20
N VAL A 141 -16.99 14.53 -12.68
CA VAL A 141 -15.72 14.53 -11.92
C VAL A 141 -14.75 15.46 -12.63
N THR A 142 -14.22 16.44 -11.93
CA THR A 142 -13.30 17.44 -12.49
C THR A 142 -11.87 17.18 -12.02
N THR A 143 -10.95 17.29 -12.97
CA THR A 143 -9.49 17.28 -12.79
C THR A 143 -8.92 18.58 -13.37
N PRO A 144 -7.62 18.88 -13.19
CA PRO A 144 -7.00 20.06 -13.81
C PRO A 144 -7.07 20.07 -15.34
N SER A 145 -7.11 18.89 -15.97
CA SER A 145 -7.11 18.76 -17.42
C SER A 145 -8.52 18.87 -18.01
N GLN A 146 -9.52 18.27 -17.37
CA GLN A 146 -10.88 18.22 -17.91
C GLN A 146 -11.96 17.84 -16.90
N THR A 147 -13.22 17.84 -17.36
CA THR A 147 -14.35 17.26 -16.63
C THR A 147 -14.82 15.99 -17.30
N TRP A 148 -14.92 14.93 -16.53
CA TRP A 148 -15.37 13.62 -16.91
C TRP A 148 -16.83 13.39 -16.49
N GLY A 149 -17.60 12.64 -17.28
CA GLY A 149 -18.97 12.23 -16.95
C GLY A 149 -19.08 10.72 -16.79
N ALA A 150 -19.89 10.26 -15.83
CA ALA A 150 -20.12 8.84 -15.59
C ALA A 150 -21.52 8.57 -15.04
N ASP A 151 -22.05 7.37 -15.22
CA ASP A 151 -23.35 6.98 -14.64
C ASP A 151 -23.26 6.70 -13.14
N VAL A 152 -22.12 6.16 -12.70
CA VAL A 152 -21.76 5.92 -11.30
C VAL A 152 -20.25 6.13 -11.09
N VAL A 153 -19.88 6.44 -9.86
CA VAL A 153 -18.50 6.68 -9.41
C VAL A 153 -18.14 5.74 -8.26
N VAL A 154 -16.95 5.17 -8.28
CA VAL A 154 -16.35 4.49 -7.12
C VAL A 154 -15.14 5.32 -6.67
N CYS A 155 -15.18 5.83 -5.44
CA CYS A 155 -14.06 6.50 -4.81
C CYS A 155 -13.18 5.46 -4.09
N ALA A 156 -11.99 5.20 -4.62
CA ALA A 156 -10.97 4.33 -4.03
C ALA A 156 -9.75 5.11 -3.53
N VAL A 157 -9.93 6.40 -3.25
CA VAL A 157 -8.91 7.33 -2.73
C VAL A 157 -8.99 7.37 -1.19
N PRO A 158 -7.85 7.54 -0.47
CA PRO A 158 -7.88 7.75 0.97
C PRO A 158 -8.91 8.80 1.42
N GLY A 159 -9.67 8.47 2.46
CA GLY A 159 -10.74 9.31 3.00
C GLY A 159 -10.31 10.76 3.27
N PRO A 160 -9.19 11.01 3.98
CA PRO A 160 -8.73 12.37 4.27
C PRO A 160 -8.45 13.21 3.02
N ILE A 161 -8.05 12.58 1.92
CA ILE A 161 -7.82 13.25 0.63
C ILE A 161 -9.17 13.55 -0.03
N ALA A 162 -10.05 12.56 -0.13
CA ALA A 162 -11.40 12.74 -0.70
C ALA A 162 -12.23 13.80 0.06
N ALA A 163 -12.01 13.91 1.37
CA ALA A 163 -12.63 14.90 2.24
C ALA A 163 -12.28 16.35 1.90
N SER A 164 -11.16 16.58 1.19
CA SER A 164 -10.70 17.91 0.75
C SER A 164 -11.28 18.36 -0.60
N TRP A 165 -11.91 17.46 -1.35
CA TRP A 165 -12.46 17.78 -2.66
C TRP A 165 -13.66 18.73 -2.57
N ASP A 166 -13.83 19.55 -3.60
CA ASP A 166 -15.04 20.34 -3.75
C ASP A 166 -16.18 19.48 -4.28
N ILE A 167 -17.05 19.00 -3.38
CA ILE A 167 -18.24 18.25 -3.77
C ILE A 167 -19.52 19.08 -3.70
N THR A 168 -20.42 18.85 -4.67
CA THR A 168 -21.78 19.40 -4.68
C THR A 168 -22.82 18.28 -4.88
N PRO A 169 -23.82 18.11 -3.99
CA PRO A 169 -23.96 18.77 -2.69
C PRO A 169 -22.81 18.42 -1.73
N LYS A 170 -22.57 19.28 -0.73
CA LYS A 170 -21.53 19.04 0.28
C LYS A 170 -21.71 17.69 0.97
N TRP A 171 -20.60 17.06 1.36
CA TRP A 171 -20.62 15.85 2.18
C TRP A 171 -21.52 16.05 3.40
N SER A 172 -22.26 15.01 3.79
CA SER A 172 -22.98 15.06 5.06
C SER A 172 -21.97 15.19 6.21
N ALA A 173 -22.33 15.88 7.28
CA ALA A 173 -21.44 16.06 8.42
C ALA A 173 -20.90 14.72 8.99
N PRO A 174 -21.71 13.65 9.12
CA PRO A 174 -21.21 12.34 9.53
C PRO A 174 -20.16 11.78 8.56
N LEU A 175 -20.43 11.82 7.24
CA LEU A 175 -19.51 11.30 6.23
C LEU A 175 -18.20 12.10 6.18
N GLN A 176 -18.27 13.42 6.27
CA GLN A 176 -17.07 14.28 6.35
C GLN A 176 -16.20 13.92 7.55
N GLN A 177 -16.81 13.76 8.73
CA GLN A 177 -16.12 13.40 9.96
C GLN A 177 -15.44 12.04 9.82
N ASP A 178 -16.17 11.07 9.31
CA ASP A 178 -15.73 9.71 9.05
C ASP A 178 -14.52 9.67 8.10
N MET A 179 -14.61 10.33 6.94
CA MET A 179 -13.49 10.42 5.99
C MET A 179 -12.25 11.10 6.57
N THR A 180 -12.44 12.14 7.40
CA THR A 180 -11.30 12.90 7.97
C THR A 180 -10.63 12.18 9.13
N ARG A 181 -11.41 11.43 9.93
CA ARG A 181 -10.93 10.83 11.18
C ARG A 181 -10.25 9.48 10.99
N TRP A 182 -10.60 8.71 9.97
CA TRP A 182 -9.95 7.41 9.79
C TRP A 182 -8.56 7.56 9.18
N PRO A 183 -7.51 7.15 9.90
CA PRO A 183 -6.14 7.28 9.43
C PRO A 183 -5.90 6.32 8.26
N THR A 184 -5.18 6.81 7.26
CA THR A 184 -4.72 5.98 6.17
C THR A 184 -3.58 5.11 6.67
N TRP A 185 -3.75 3.78 6.65
CA TRP A 185 -2.67 2.90 7.12
C TRP A 185 -1.42 3.10 6.25
N MET A 186 -0.25 3.06 6.88
CA MET A 186 1.05 3.49 6.34
C MET A 186 1.27 4.99 6.11
N ALA A 187 0.26 5.87 6.17
CA ALA A 187 0.47 7.28 5.83
C ALA A 187 1.48 8.00 6.74
N ALA A 188 1.64 7.57 8.00
CA ALA A 188 2.67 8.11 8.90
C ALA A 188 4.08 7.51 8.74
N HIS A 189 4.23 6.48 7.90
CA HIS A 189 5.39 5.57 7.94
C HIS A 189 6.41 5.90 6.84
N ALA A 190 7.67 5.60 7.12
CA ALA A 190 8.71 5.58 6.11
C ALA A 190 9.39 4.21 6.10
N LYS A 191 9.88 3.82 4.92
CA LYS A 191 10.63 2.59 4.70
C LYS A 191 11.92 2.88 3.97
N VAL A 192 13.01 2.27 4.46
CA VAL A 192 14.28 2.18 3.74
C VAL A 192 14.39 0.77 3.19
N ILE A 193 14.75 0.64 1.91
CA ILE A 193 15.19 -0.63 1.35
C ILE A 193 16.68 -0.55 1.03
N VAL A 194 17.35 -1.69 1.15
CA VAL A 194 18.78 -1.83 0.87
C VAL A 194 19.00 -3.13 0.12
N GLN A 195 19.55 -3.02 -1.09
CA GLN A 195 19.86 -4.13 -1.97
C GLN A 195 21.34 -4.46 -1.92
N TYR A 196 21.65 -5.76 -1.98
CA TYR A 196 23.01 -6.30 -2.04
C TYR A 196 23.16 -7.29 -3.20
N ASP A 197 24.41 -7.64 -3.52
CA ASP A 197 24.78 -8.61 -4.56
C ASP A 197 24.57 -10.06 -4.12
N ARG A 198 24.70 -10.32 -2.81
CA ARG A 198 24.47 -11.62 -2.17
C ARG A 198 23.80 -11.47 -0.81
N PRO A 199 23.11 -12.51 -0.31
CA PRO A 199 22.44 -12.48 0.98
C PRO A 199 23.42 -12.81 2.13
N PHE A 200 24.43 -11.96 2.33
CA PHE A 200 25.52 -12.24 3.27
C PHE A 200 25.08 -12.51 4.72
N TRP A 201 23.96 -11.91 5.14
CA TRP A 201 23.38 -12.17 6.46
C TRP A 201 22.98 -13.64 6.59
N ARG A 202 22.41 -14.24 5.54
CA ARG A 202 22.06 -15.67 5.53
C ARG A 202 23.30 -16.55 5.59
N GLU A 203 24.36 -16.18 4.86
CA GLU A 203 25.65 -16.88 4.89
C GLU A 203 26.29 -16.84 6.29
N ALA A 204 26.04 -15.76 7.04
CA ALA A 204 26.44 -15.59 8.45
C ALA A 204 25.46 -16.24 9.46
N GLY A 205 24.46 -16.99 8.99
CA GLY A 205 23.47 -17.69 9.81
C GLY A 205 22.36 -16.80 10.36
N LEU A 206 22.17 -15.59 9.84
CA LEU A 206 21.12 -14.64 10.25
C LEU A 206 19.91 -14.73 9.33
N SER A 207 18.71 -14.53 9.88
CA SER A 207 17.46 -14.53 9.11
C SER A 207 17.22 -13.27 8.29
N GLY A 208 18.00 -12.21 8.51
CA GLY A 208 17.72 -10.87 7.98
C GLY A 208 16.58 -10.14 8.72
N GLY A 209 15.96 -10.79 9.71
CA GLY A 209 14.99 -10.18 10.60
C GLY A 209 15.66 -9.50 11.81
N ALA A 210 15.20 -8.30 12.15
CA ALA A 210 15.63 -7.64 13.38
C ALA A 210 14.64 -6.63 13.97
N VAL A 211 14.80 -6.34 15.27
CA VAL A 211 14.19 -5.17 15.94
C VAL A 211 15.29 -4.37 16.64
N SER A 212 15.17 -3.05 16.60
CA SER A 212 16.11 -2.17 17.27
C SER A 212 15.42 -1.01 17.98
N HIS A 213 15.96 -0.66 19.15
CA HIS A 213 15.64 0.59 19.87
C HIS A 213 16.75 1.64 19.72
N VAL A 214 17.69 1.44 18.80
CA VAL A 214 18.85 2.30 18.55
C VAL A 214 18.94 2.65 17.07
N GLY A 215 18.95 3.94 16.76
CA GLY A 215 18.97 4.40 15.38
C GLY A 215 17.58 4.48 14.74
N PRO A 216 17.52 4.71 13.42
CA PRO A 216 16.26 5.07 12.78
C PRO A 216 15.34 3.88 12.48
N LEU A 217 15.86 2.68 12.25
CA LEU A 217 15.07 1.50 11.88
C LEU A 217 14.61 0.77 13.14
N VAL A 218 13.30 0.49 13.25
CA VAL A 218 12.72 -0.18 14.42
C VAL A 218 12.37 -1.64 14.18
N GLU A 219 12.08 -1.99 12.93
CA GLU A 219 11.82 -3.36 12.49
C GLU A 219 12.42 -3.54 11.10
N ILE A 220 13.18 -4.61 10.92
CA ILE A 220 13.90 -4.97 9.71
C ILE A 220 13.50 -6.39 9.32
N ALA A 221 13.34 -6.63 8.03
CA ALA A 221 13.08 -7.97 7.52
C ALA A 221 13.70 -8.19 6.13
N ASP A 222 13.95 -9.46 5.84
CA ASP A 222 14.46 -9.93 4.57
C ASP A 222 13.35 -9.92 3.50
N GLN A 223 13.63 -9.29 2.36
CA GLN A 223 12.77 -9.28 1.17
C GLN A 223 13.43 -9.95 -0.05
N SER A 224 14.44 -10.78 0.17
CA SER A 224 15.15 -11.48 -0.89
C SER A 224 14.25 -12.48 -1.63
N ASP A 225 14.46 -12.60 -2.92
CA ASP A 225 13.91 -13.64 -3.77
C ASP A 225 15.06 -14.34 -4.49
N PRO A 226 15.48 -15.53 -3.99
CA PRO A 226 16.57 -16.29 -4.59
C PRO A 226 16.32 -16.70 -6.04
N GLU A 227 15.06 -16.93 -6.44
CA GLU A 227 14.73 -17.34 -7.81
C GLU A 227 14.93 -16.22 -8.83
N THR A 228 14.82 -14.96 -8.38
CA THR A 228 15.06 -13.78 -9.21
C THR A 228 16.42 -13.11 -8.93
N SER A 229 17.24 -13.72 -8.06
CA SER A 229 18.54 -13.18 -7.61
C SER A 229 18.43 -11.76 -7.05
N VAL A 230 17.32 -11.47 -6.37
CA VAL A 230 17.12 -10.22 -5.63
C VAL A 230 17.47 -10.48 -4.18
N PHE A 231 18.44 -9.76 -3.64
CA PHE A 231 18.82 -9.85 -2.23
C PHE A 231 18.71 -8.48 -1.59
N GLY A 232 17.88 -8.37 -0.57
CA GLY A 232 17.72 -7.10 0.12
C GLY A 232 16.96 -7.17 1.41
N LEU A 233 17.26 -6.19 2.24
CA LEU A 233 16.58 -5.93 3.50
C LEU A 233 15.70 -4.70 3.32
N PHE A 234 14.62 -4.63 4.08
CA PHE A 234 13.94 -3.37 4.31
C PHE A 234 13.81 -3.10 5.80
N GLY A 235 13.67 -1.82 6.16
CA GLY A 235 13.42 -1.41 7.53
C GLY A 235 12.36 -0.32 7.62
N PHE A 236 11.47 -0.46 8.61
CA PHE A 236 10.55 0.59 9.02
C PHE A 236 11.27 1.66 9.83
N VAL A 237 11.09 2.92 9.46
CA VAL A 237 11.65 4.07 10.16
C VAL A 237 10.76 4.44 11.35
N GLY A 238 11.32 4.39 12.56
CA GLY A 238 10.59 4.65 13.81
C GLY A 238 10.76 6.04 14.41
N ILE A 239 11.56 6.92 13.80
CA ILE A 239 11.69 8.31 14.25
C ILE A 239 10.52 9.19 13.74
N PRO A 240 10.13 10.27 14.43
CA PRO A 240 9.04 11.15 14.00
C PRO A 240 9.30 11.83 12.64
N PHE A 241 8.23 12.18 11.91
CA PHE A 241 8.31 12.79 10.58
C PHE A 241 9.25 14.00 10.51
N ASP A 242 9.20 14.91 11.49
CA ASP A 242 10.06 16.10 11.51
C ASP A 242 11.56 15.77 11.60
N ALA A 243 11.92 14.60 12.13
CA ALA A 243 13.30 14.12 12.20
C ALA A 243 13.77 13.41 10.91
N ARG A 244 12.88 13.19 9.92
CA ARG A 244 13.18 12.50 8.65
C ARG A 244 13.50 13.45 7.49
N ARG A 245 13.48 14.77 7.72
CA ARG A 245 13.62 15.80 6.66
C ARG A 245 14.90 15.66 5.84
N ASP A 246 16.01 15.31 6.50
CA ASP A 246 17.27 14.99 5.83
C ASP A 246 17.31 13.49 5.48
N GLN A 247 16.75 13.17 4.32
CA GLN A 247 16.63 11.79 3.85
C GLN A 247 18.00 11.13 3.61
N SER A 248 18.98 11.88 3.12
CA SER A 248 20.34 11.36 2.90
C SER A 248 21.00 10.98 4.22
N LYS A 249 20.87 11.83 5.25
CA LYS A 249 21.34 11.51 6.61
C LYS A 249 20.59 10.32 7.20
N LEU A 250 19.28 10.24 6.99
CA LEU A 250 18.47 9.11 7.46
C LEU A 250 18.95 7.78 6.85
N VAL A 251 19.18 7.74 5.53
CA VAL A 251 19.71 6.55 4.85
C VAL A 251 21.12 6.21 5.36
N HIS A 252 21.99 7.21 5.54
CA HIS A 252 23.34 6.97 6.09
C HIS A 252 23.28 6.37 7.51
N GLN A 253 22.40 6.88 8.37
CA GLN A 253 22.19 6.35 9.71
C GLN A 253 21.60 4.93 9.70
N ALA A 254 20.70 4.65 8.75
CA ALA A 254 20.15 3.31 8.54
C ALA A 254 21.23 2.32 8.12
N LEU A 255 22.12 2.68 7.19
CA LEU A 255 23.24 1.82 6.77
C LEU A 255 24.21 1.55 7.92
N ALA A 256 24.58 2.58 8.68
CA ALA A 256 25.43 2.42 9.86
C ALA A 256 24.78 1.52 10.92
N GLN A 257 23.44 1.53 11.02
CA GLN A 257 22.69 0.61 11.88
C GLN A 257 22.73 -0.82 11.36
N LEU A 258 22.47 -1.03 10.07
CA LEU A 258 22.54 -2.35 9.45
C LEU A 258 23.94 -2.96 9.55
N GLU A 259 25.00 -2.14 9.42
CA GLU A 259 26.39 -2.57 9.60
C GLU A 259 26.64 -3.15 11.00
N ARG A 260 26.17 -2.46 12.04
CA ARG A 260 26.29 -2.97 13.42
C ARG A 260 25.54 -4.29 13.60
N MET A 261 24.37 -4.44 12.99
CA MET A 261 23.46 -5.56 13.23
C MET A 261 23.80 -6.81 12.40
N PHE A 262 24.22 -6.62 11.16
CA PHE A 262 24.42 -7.71 10.18
C PHE A 262 25.88 -7.87 9.73
N GLY A 263 26.77 -6.95 10.12
CA GLY A 263 28.20 -6.99 9.83
C GLY A 263 28.66 -5.98 8.76
N PRO A 264 29.97 -5.88 8.53
CA PRO A 264 30.60 -4.82 7.71
C PRO A 264 30.12 -4.79 6.25
N GLU A 265 29.62 -5.91 5.74
CA GLU A 265 29.14 -6.02 4.36
C GLU A 265 27.86 -5.20 4.14
N ALA A 266 27.07 -4.96 5.19
CA ALA A 266 25.87 -4.13 5.12
C ALA A 266 26.17 -2.65 4.82
N ALA A 267 27.41 -2.20 5.01
CA ALA A 267 27.83 -0.84 4.67
C ALA A 267 27.99 -0.60 3.15
N ASN A 268 27.95 -1.65 2.33
CA ASN A 268 28.27 -1.60 0.90
C ASN A 268 27.09 -2.06 0.03
N PRO A 269 25.95 -1.34 0.03
CA PRO A 269 24.80 -1.72 -0.77
C PRO A 269 25.00 -1.43 -2.26
N ILE A 270 24.36 -2.21 -3.12
CA ILE A 270 24.19 -1.89 -4.54
C ILE A 270 23.28 -0.67 -4.67
N ARG A 271 22.21 -0.64 -3.88
CA ARG A 271 21.15 0.36 -3.98
C ARG A 271 20.49 0.59 -2.64
N THR A 272 20.15 1.84 -2.38
CA THR A 272 19.29 2.25 -1.28
C THR A 272 18.15 3.09 -1.82
N GLU A 273 16.94 2.85 -1.34
CA GLU A 273 15.79 3.70 -1.63
C GLU A 273 15.04 3.98 -0.34
N LEU A 274 14.47 5.18 -0.23
CA LEU A 274 13.64 5.61 0.89
C LEU A 274 12.30 6.06 0.34
N MET A 275 11.22 5.60 0.97
CA MET A 275 9.88 6.16 0.77
C MET A 275 9.36 6.65 2.12
N ASP A 276 9.12 7.96 2.23
CA ASP A 276 8.40 8.56 3.36
C ASP A 276 6.97 8.87 2.95
N TRP A 277 6.05 7.96 3.29
CA TRP A 277 4.64 8.09 2.93
C TRP A 277 3.97 9.31 3.57
N ALA A 278 4.52 9.82 4.69
CA ALA A 278 4.02 11.02 5.38
C ALA A 278 4.32 12.34 4.65
N ALA A 279 5.23 12.30 3.68
CA ALA A 279 5.51 13.39 2.75
C ALA A 279 4.76 13.25 1.41
N GLU A 280 4.08 12.13 1.17
CA GLU A 280 3.43 11.85 -0.11
C GLU A 280 1.98 12.34 -0.09
N ARG A 281 1.73 13.51 -0.71
CA ARG A 281 0.44 14.23 -0.66
C ARG A 281 -0.77 13.44 -1.18
N LEU A 282 -0.55 12.47 -2.07
CA LEU A 282 -1.62 11.64 -2.62
C LEU A 282 -1.87 10.37 -1.78
N THR A 283 -1.19 10.25 -0.63
CA THR A 283 -1.38 9.19 0.38
C THR A 283 -1.72 9.77 1.74
N ALA A 284 -1.06 10.86 2.14
CA ALA A 284 -1.10 11.42 3.48
C ALA A 284 -1.47 12.90 3.49
N THR A 285 -2.21 13.30 4.52
CA THR A 285 -2.43 14.69 4.91
C THR A 285 -1.54 15.06 6.10
N ASP A 286 -1.47 16.35 6.45
CA ASP A 286 -0.73 16.79 7.64
C ASP A 286 -1.22 16.11 8.93
N MET A 287 -2.50 15.73 8.99
CA MET A 287 -3.10 15.01 10.12
C MET A 287 -2.59 13.57 10.26
N ASP A 288 -2.13 12.95 9.17
CA ASP A 288 -1.63 11.58 9.16
C ASP A 288 -0.17 11.47 9.64
N ARG A 289 0.53 12.59 9.85
CA ARG A 289 1.95 12.58 10.25
C ARG A 289 2.21 12.03 11.65
N ILE A 290 1.16 11.94 12.47
CA ILE A 290 1.20 11.31 13.78
C ILE A 290 0.59 9.91 13.65
N PRO A 291 1.38 8.83 13.78
CA PRO A 291 0.84 7.48 13.67
C PRO A 291 -0.14 7.19 14.82
N PRO A 292 -1.18 6.37 14.58
CA PRO A 292 -2.03 5.87 15.65
C PRO A 292 -1.23 4.97 16.61
N ASN A 293 -1.69 4.87 17.85
CA ASN A 293 -1.15 3.92 18.84
C ASN A 293 -1.62 2.49 18.49
N GLY A 294 -0.96 1.88 17.50
CA GLY A 294 -1.27 0.54 17.00
C GLY A 294 -2.23 0.53 15.81
N HIS A 295 -2.62 -0.67 15.39
CA HIS A 295 -3.50 -0.86 14.25
C HIS A 295 -4.93 -0.36 14.56
N PRO A 296 -5.48 0.59 13.79
CA PRO A 296 -6.81 1.13 14.05
C PRO A 296 -7.92 0.09 13.92
N ALA A 297 -9.03 0.34 14.62
CA ALA A 297 -10.31 -0.29 14.34
C ALA A 297 -10.98 0.44 13.16
N TYR A 298 -11.06 -0.25 12.02
CA TYR A 298 -11.70 0.24 10.80
C TYR A 298 -13.17 -0.19 10.73
N GLY A 299 -13.88 0.21 9.66
CA GLY A 299 -15.25 -0.28 9.42
C GLY A 299 -16.38 0.73 9.51
N ALA A 300 -16.08 1.97 9.16
CA ALA A 300 -17.01 3.03 8.86
C ALA A 300 -18.37 2.60 8.27
N PRO A 301 -19.48 2.70 9.02
CA PRO A 301 -20.79 2.42 8.46
C PRO A 301 -21.12 3.34 7.28
N THR A 302 -20.81 4.65 7.40
CA THR A 302 -21.18 5.62 6.35
C THR A 302 -20.41 5.43 5.05
N LEU A 303 -19.17 4.90 5.08
CA LEU A 303 -18.41 4.56 3.88
C LEU A 303 -18.88 3.24 3.25
N SER A 304 -19.70 2.46 3.95
CA SER A 304 -20.34 1.27 3.37
C SER A 304 -21.59 1.63 2.55
N ASP A 305 -22.16 2.82 2.77
CA ASP A 305 -23.39 3.30 2.15
C ASP A 305 -23.09 4.20 0.93
N PRO A 306 -23.88 4.09 -0.15
CA PRO A 306 -23.69 4.94 -1.32
C PRO A 306 -24.20 6.36 -1.10
N VAL A 307 -23.49 7.34 -1.65
CA VAL A 307 -23.93 8.73 -1.70
C VAL A 307 -24.85 8.92 -2.91
N ASN A 308 -26.10 9.29 -2.66
CA ASN A 308 -27.16 9.50 -3.66
C ASN A 308 -27.37 8.31 -4.61
N GLY A 309 -26.98 7.09 -4.20
CA GLY A 309 -27.04 5.88 -5.05
C GLY A 309 -26.11 5.93 -6.28
N ARG A 310 -25.16 6.89 -6.32
CA ARG A 310 -24.33 7.17 -7.50
C ARG A 310 -22.84 7.15 -7.21
N LEU A 311 -22.43 7.41 -5.96
CA LEU A 311 -21.04 7.32 -5.52
C LEU A 311 -20.90 6.24 -4.45
N PHE A 312 -19.95 5.34 -4.65
CA PHE A 312 -19.64 4.22 -3.76
C PHE A 312 -18.19 4.36 -3.28
N PHE A 313 -17.88 3.92 -2.07
CA PHE A 313 -16.50 3.95 -1.57
C PHE A 313 -15.86 2.57 -1.65
N ALA A 314 -14.56 2.55 -1.91
CA ALA A 314 -13.67 1.40 -1.83
C ALA A 314 -12.35 1.85 -1.17
N GLY A 315 -11.47 0.92 -0.83
CA GLY A 315 -10.21 1.19 -0.16
C GLY A 315 -10.07 0.37 1.13
N ALA A 316 -8.83 0.04 1.48
CA ALA A 316 -8.55 -0.85 2.60
C ALA A 316 -9.26 -0.39 3.88
N GLU A 317 -9.21 0.90 4.20
CA GLU A 317 -9.79 1.53 5.39
C GLU A 317 -11.32 1.40 5.49
N VAL A 318 -12.01 1.07 4.39
CA VAL A 318 -13.46 0.84 4.36
C VAL A 318 -13.81 -0.57 4.87
N SER A 319 -12.87 -1.52 4.86
CA SER A 319 -13.10 -2.88 5.35
C SER A 319 -13.31 -2.87 6.86
N LYS A 320 -14.31 -3.64 7.32
CA LYS A 320 -14.63 -3.81 8.75
C LYS A 320 -13.70 -4.81 9.44
N THR A 321 -13.14 -5.75 8.68
CA THR A 321 -12.39 -6.90 9.22
C THR A 321 -10.91 -6.85 8.84
N HIS A 322 -10.57 -6.25 7.71
CA HIS A 322 -9.22 -6.25 7.14
C HIS A 322 -8.73 -4.83 6.82
N GLY A 323 -9.19 -3.85 7.58
CA GLY A 323 -8.86 -2.46 7.35
C GLY A 323 -7.35 -2.21 7.31
N GLY A 324 -6.87 -1.38 6.39
CA GLY A 324 -5.44 -1.10 6.23
C GLY A 324 -4.60 -2.21 5.56
N LEU A 325 -5.18 -3.39 5.29
CA LEU A 325 -4.49 -4.52 4.66
C LEU A 325 -4.79 -4.63 3.15
N ILE A 326 -3.95 -5.37 2.43
CA ILE A 326 -4.19 -5.71 1.02
C ILE A 326 -5.52 -6.45 0.85
N GLU A 327 -5.82 -7.39 1.75
CA GLU A 327 -7.09 -8.13 1.78
C GLU A 327 -8.31 -7.19 1.83
N GLY A 328 -8.28 -6.17 2.70
CA GLY A 328 -9.36 -5.19 2.80
C GLY A 328 -9.50 -4.33 1.54
N ALA A 329 -8.41 -4.07 0.82
CA ALA A 329 -8.46 -3.37 -0.46
C ALA A 329 -9.17 -4.21 -1.53
N VAL A 330 -8.88 -5.51 -1.60
CA VAL A 330 -9.55 -6.46 -2.52
C VAL A 330 -11.03 -6.58 -2.16
N GLU A 331 -11.33 -6.93 -0.91
CA GLU A 331 -12.69 -7.12 -0.38
C GLU A 331 -13.60 -5.91 -0.70
N THR A 332 -13.12 -4.70 -0.40
CA THR A 332 -13.92 -3.49 -0.59
C THR A 332 -14.04 -3.06 -2.05
N GLY A 333 -13.04 -3.40 -2.89
CA GLY A 333 -13.07 -3.18 -4.33
C GLY A 333 -14.16 -4.02 -4.99
N GLU A 334 -14.22 -5.32 -4.65
CA GLU A 334 -15.26 -6.22 -5.15
C GLU A 334 -16.66 -5.81 -4.68
N ARG A 335 -16.80 -5.46 -3.40
CA ARG A 335 -18.07 -4.94 -2.86
C ARG A 335 -18.53 -3.69 -3.60
N ALA A 336 -17.66 -2.71 -3.79
CA ALA A 336 -18.01 -1.46 -4.45
C ALA A 336 -18.40 -1.67 -5.91
N ALA A 337 -17.69 -2.56 -6.63
CA ALA A 337 -18.08 -2.96 -7.98
C ALA A 337 -19.46 -3.59 -8.03
N MET A 338 -19.78 -4.51 -7.12
CA MET A 338 -21.11 -5.14 -7.05
C MET A 338 -22.22 -4.10 -6.78
N GLN A 339 -22.00 -3.17 -5.84
CA GLN A 339 -22.97 -2.12 -5.55
C GLN A 339 -23.16 -1.18 -6.76
N ALA A 340 -22.07 -0.78 -7.41
CA ALA A 340 -22.10 0.06 -8.60
C ALA A 340 -22.80 -0.63 -9.78
N ALA A 341 -22.50 -1.90 -10.05
CA ALA A 341 -23.16 -2.69 -11.09
C ALA A 341 -24.67 -2.79 -10.86
N LYS A 342 -25.09 -3.03 -9.60
CA LYS A 342 -26.51 -3.07 -9.23
C LYS A 342 -27.21 -1.73 -9.51
N ALA A 343 -26.55 -0.61 -9.25
CA ALA A 343 -27.10 0.72 -9.50
C ALA A 343 -27.15 1.09 -11.00
N LEU A 344 -26.32 0.46 -11.84
CA LEU A 344 -26.34 0.65 -13.29
C LEU A 344 -27.52 -0.03 -13.99
N VAL A 345 -28.12 -1.04 -13.35
CA VAL A 345 -29.24 -1.82 -13.90
C VAL A 345 -30.59 -1.50 -13.26
N SER A 346 -30.63 -0.64 -12.25
CA SER A 346 -31.83 -0.21 -11.52
C SER A 346 -32.41 1.10 -12.04
#